data_AF-A0A1J5TD46-F1
#
_entry.id   AF-A0A1J5TD46-F1
#
_cell.length_a   1.000
_cell.length_b   1.000
_cell.length_c   1.000
_cell.angle_alpha   90.00
_cell.angle_beta   90.00
_cell.angle_gamma   90.00
#
_symmetry.space_group_name_H-M   'P 1'
#
loop_
_entity.id
_entity.type
_entity.pdbx_description
1 polymer ?
#
loop_
_entity_poly.entity_id
_entity_poly.type
_entity_poly.pdbx_seq_one_letter_code
_entity_poly.pdbx_strand_id
1 'polypeptide(L)'
;MNSPRNALVALLCFALLGTSALSWYQYRQLASLRATISDNARITSQANRRISDLESQLSARPRPEAAGVEAPATSDDTQGNRDFRRGRWQARADAFRKVTASPEFQQLEQVRINGQIESRYANLFKALQLPPQALQQFKALLAQKQSAIQDVMASARAEGMFGPQNRAAVQSMIQQTSAQADASIQQTIGDAAYAQYQQYEQTLPQQATVSELAQRLSYTSTPLTPDQSQQLVSILSTSTSQQKNTNLDNRAMVAMAMGAPVQPAPVNSSAVQQAQGLLSSDQLAALQQIQNEQQAQHQMQQMMRQAFLGNNATTTPAPTVTSGTTVSNGGN
;
A
#
# COMPACT_ATOMS: atom_id res chain seq x y z
N MET A 1 -36.06 33.63 -48.81
CA MET A 1 -36.93 33.40 -47.63
C MET A 1 -36.19 32.48 -46.67
N ASN A 2 -35.25 32.99 -45.87
CA ASN A 2 -34.47 32.20 -44.92
C ASN A 2 -34.79 32.70 -43.52
N SER A 3 -35.82 32.12 -42.90
CA SER A 3 -36.28 32.56 -41.59
C SER A 3 -35.38 31.97 -40.49
N PRO A 4 -34.84 32.80 -39.57
CA PRO A 4 -34.00 32.37 -38.44
C PRO A 4 -34.69 31.35 -37.51
N ARG A 5 -36.03 31.24 -37.58
CA ARG A 5 -36.81 30.19 -36.91
C ARG A 5 -36.41 28.77 -37.28
N ASN A 6 -36.06 28.50 -38.55
CA ASN A 6 -35.74 27.14 -38.98
C ASN A 6 -34.35 26.70 -38.48
N ALA A 7 -33.42 27.64 -38.33
CA ALA A 7 -32.11 27.38 -37.74
C ALA A 7 -32.21 27.09 -36.24
N LEU A 8 -33.08 27.83 -35.52
CA LEU A 8 -33.33 27.62 -34.09
C LEU A 8 -33.97 26.24 -33.82
N VAL A 9 -34.93 25.82 -34.64
CA VAL A 9 -35.55 24.49 -34.52
C VAL A 9 -34.54 23.37 -34.80
N ALA A 10 -33.70 23.52 -35.83
CA ALA A 10 -32.67 22.53 -36.14
C ALA A 10 -31.65 22.36 -34.99
N LEU A 11 -31.20 23.47 -34.41
CA LEU A 11 -30.23 23.46 -33.30
C LEU A 11 -30.82 22.77 -32.04
N LEU A 12 -32.11 23.00 -31.77
CA LEU A 12 -32.81 22.39 -30.65
C LEU A 12 -33.01 20.87 -30.86
N CYS A 13 -33.30 20.44 -32.10
CA CYS A 13 -33.34 19.01 -32.44
C CYS A 13 -31.98 18.31 -32.30
N PHE A 14 -30.87 18.95 -32.70
CA PHE A 14 -29.54 18.40 -32.50
C PHE A 14 -29.15 18.31 -31.01
N ALA A 15 -29.53 19.30 -30.20
CA ALA A 15 -29.30 19.25 -28.76
C ALA A 15 -30.05 18.09 -28.08
N LEU A 16 -31.31 17.85 -28.46
CA LEU A 16 -32.12 16.75 -27.92
C LEU A 16 -31.61 15.36 -28.36
N LEU A 17 -31.14 15.23 -29.60
CA LEU A 17 -30.54 13.98 -30.09
C LEU A 17 -29.17 13.71 -29.42
N GLY A 18 -28.38 14.76 -29.18
CA GLY A 18 -27.10 14.66 -28.47
C GLY A 18 -27.26 14.20 -27.02
N THR A 19 -28.22 14.75 -26.27
CA THR A 19 -28.47 14.32 -24.88
C THR A 19 -29.01 12.90 -24.80
N SER A 20 -29.84 12.47 -25.77
CA SER A 20 -30.36 11.11 -25.84
C SER A 20 -29.28 10.06 -26.17
N ALA A 21 -28.31 10.40 -27.03
CA ALA A 21 -27.19 9.52 -27.32
C ALA A 21 -26.21 9.40 -26.13
N LEU A 22 -25.96 10.50 -25.43
CA LEU A 22 -25.10 10.53 -24.25
C LEU A 22 -25.69 9.71 -23.09
N SER A 23 -27.00 9.81 -22.86
CA SER A 23 -27.70 9.03 -21.81
C SER A 23 -27.70 7.54 -22.12
N TRP A 24 -27.85 7.14 -23.39
CA TRP A 24 -27.72 5.74 -23.80
C TRP A 24 -26.30 5.21 -23.61
N TYR A 25 -25.28 6.01 -23.94
CA TYR A 25 -23.88 5.63 -23.72
C TYR A 25 -23.56 5.44 -22.23
N GLN A 26 -24.03 6.35 -21.37
CA GLN A 26 -23.90 6.24 -19.91
C GLN A 26 -24.66 5.03 -19.35
N TYR A 27 -25.85 4.74 -19.88
CA TYR A 27 -26.62 3.55 -19.49
C TYR A 27 -25.89 2.25 -19.85
N ARG A 28 -25.24 2.19 -21.01
CA ARG A 28 -24.43 1.03 -21.43
C ARG A 28 -23.22 0.83 -20.51
N GLN A 29 -22.55 1.90 -20.09
CA GLN A 29 -21.44 1.82 -19.14
C GLN A 29 -21.91 1.35 -17.75
N LEU A 30 -23.05 1.86 -17.25
CA LEU A 30 -23.63 1.40 -15.99
C LEU A 30 -24.08 -0.06 -16.05
N ALA A 31 -24.62 -0.50 -17.18
CA ALA A 31 -24.99 -1.90 -17.40
C ALA A 31 -23.75 -2.82 -17.41
N SER A 32 -22.66 -2.41 -18.07
CA SER A 32 -21.41 -3.17 -18.03
C SER A 32 -20.77 -3.18 -16.64
N LEU A 33 -20.77 -2.07 -15.90
CA LEU A 33 -20.25 -2.03 -14.53
C LEU A 33 -21.08 -2.91 -13.58
N ARG A 34 -22.41 -2.90 -13.69
CA ARG A 34 -23.28 -3.77 -12.89
C ARG A 34 -23.08 -5.25 -13.21
N ALA A 35 -22.88 -5.59 -14.49
CA ALA A 35 -22.52 -6.95 -14.89
C ALA A 35 -21.21 -7.39 -14.23
N THR A 36 -20.14 -6.57 -14.33
CA THR A 36 -18.84 -6.87 -13.72
C THR A 36 -18.90 -6.99 -12.19
N ILE A 37 -19.67 -6.15 -11.50
CA ILE A 37 -19.86 -6.26 -10.04
C ILE A 37 -20.58 -7.57 -9.68
N SER A 38 -21.59 -7.95 -10.45
CA SER A 38 -22.33 -9.19 -10.21
C SER A 38 -21.50 -10.45 -10.49
N ASP A 39 -20.62 -10.41 -11.49
CA ASP A 39 -19.70 -11.49 -11.80
C ASP A 39 -18.60 -11.60 -10.73
N ASN A 40 -18.05 -10.48 -10.25
CA ASN A 40 -17.09 -10.47 -9.14
C ASN A 40 -17.70 -11.03 -7.84
N ALA A 41 -18.96 -10.72 -7.54
CA ALA A 41 -19.68 -11.26 -6.39
C ALA A 41 -19.90 -12.79 -6.52
N ARG A 42 -20.16 -13.28 -7.74
CA ARG A 42 -20.26 -14.72 -8.01
C ARG A 42 -18.92 -15.42 -7.85
N ILE A 43 -17.84 -14.85 -8.38
CA ILE A 43 -16.48 -15.39 -8.28
C ILE A 43 -16.03 -15.48 -6.81
N THR A 44 -16.24 -14.42 -6.02
CA THR A 44 -15.91 -14.43 -4.58
C THR A 44 -16.73 -15.44 -3.79
N SER A 45 -18.03 -15.57 -4.09
CA SER A 45 -18.87 -16.59 -3.45
C SER A 45 -18.45 -18.02 -3.81
N GLN A 46 -18.01 -18.27 -5.04
CA GLN A 46 -17.50 -19.57 -5.48
C GLN A 46 -16.15 -19.90 -4.84
N ALA A 47 -15.26 -18.91 -4.72
CA ALA A 47 -13.99 -19.06 -4.02
C ALA A 47 -14.21 -19.42 -2.55
N ASN A 48 -15.13 -18.73 -1.85
CA ASN A 48 -15.45 -19.02 -0.45
C ASN A 48 -16.06 -20.42 -0.27
N ARG A 49 -16.92 -20.88 -1.20
CA ARG A 49 -17.46 -22.24 -1.15
C ARG A 49 -16.37 -23.31 -1.34
N ARG A 50 -15.42 -23.08 -2.26
CA ARG A 50 -14.28 -23.99 -2.46
C ARG A 50 -13.37 -24.05 -1.24
N ILE A 51 -13.16 -22.92 -0.56
CA ILE A 51 -12.38 -22.89 0.70
C ILE A 51 -13.09 -23.72 1.77
N SER A 52 -14.39 -23.53 1.96
CA SER A 52 -15.16 -24.31 2.94
C SER A 52 -15.23 -25.81 2.61
N ASP A 53 -15.33 -26.17 1.33
CA ASP A 53 -15.33 -27.57 0.89
C ASP A 53 -13.95 -28.24 1.03
N LEU A 54 -12.86 -27.48 0.86
CA LEU A 54 -11.52 -27.97 1.17
C LEU A 54 -11.30 -28.13 2.67
N GLU A 55 -11.85 -27.23 3.49
CA GLU A 55 -11.80 -27.34 4.96
C GLU A 55 -12.60 -28.55 5.46
N SER A 56 -13.77 -28.84 4.89
CA SER A 56 -14.57 -30.03 5.22
C SER A 56 -13.85 -31.32 4.80
N GLN A 57 -13.19 -31.34 3.63
CA GLN A 57 -12.38 -32.48 3.19
C GLN A 57 -11.14 -32.70 4.06
N LEU A 58 -10.53 -31.63 4.57
CA LEU A 58 -9.38 -31.71 5.48
C LEU A 58 -9.79 -32.18 6.88
N SER A 59 -10.99 -31.84 7.34
CA SER A 59 -11.52 -32.27 8.64
C SER A 59 -12.21 -33.65 8.59
N ALA A 60 -12.68 -34.09 7.42
CA ALA A 60 -13.17 -35.45 7.18
C ALA A 60 -12.03 -36.47 6.90
N ARG A 61 -10.79 -36.01 6.71
CA ARG A 61 -9.63 -36.90 6.58
C ARG A 61 -9.33 -37.49 7.96
N PRO A 62 -9.38 -38.84 8.13
CA PRO A 62 -9.11 -39.44 9.42
C PRO A 62 -7.70 -39.08 9.87
N ARG A 63 -7.60 -38.44 11.05
CA ARG A 63 -6.35 -38.29 11.78
C ARG A 63 -5.87 -39.71 12.09
N PRO A 64 -4.66 -40.12 11.66
CA PRO A 64 -4.17 -41.46 12.01
C PRO A 64 -4.09 -41.53 13.53
N GLU A 65 -4.94 -42.38 14.08
CA GLU A 65 -5.05 -42.71 15.48
C GLU A 65 -3.72 -43.32 15.93
N ALA A 66 -3.17 -42.77 17.01
CA ALA A 66 -1.93 -43.24 17.62
C ALA A 66 -2.17 -44.64 18.22
N ALA A 67 -1.96 -45.68 17.42
CA ALA A 67 -1.71 -47.03 17.92
C ALA A 67 -0.25 -47.10 18.35
N GLY A 68 -0.04 -47.37 19.64
CA GLY A 68 1.28 -47.42 20.26
C GLY A 68 2.22 -48.40 19.57
N VAL A 69 3.45 -47.96 19.37
CA VAL A 69 4.61 -48.83 19.23
C VAL A 69 5.74 -48.16 20.02
N GLU A 70 6.24 -48.90 21.00
CA GLU A 70 7.42 -48.57 21.78
C GLU A 70 8.60 -48.19 20.87
N ALA A 71 9.38 -47.22 21.33
CA ALA A 71 10.63 -46.85 20.70
C ALA A 71 11.60 -48.03 20.67
N PRO A 72 12.41 -48.15 19.60
CA PRO A 72 13.83 -48.32 19.80
C PRO A 72 14.54 -47.04 19.37
N ALA A 73 15.29 -46.49 20.32
CA ALA A 73 16.29 -45.47 20.03
C ALA A 73 17.31 -46.05 19.05
N THR A 74 17.32 -45.56 17.82
CA THR A 74 18.51 -45.54 16.98
C THR A 74 18.57 -44.21 16.25
N SER A 75 19.67 -43.52 16.51
CA SER A 75 20.19 -42.41 15.74
C SER A 75 20.21 -42.73 14.25
N ASP A 76 19.67 -41.82 13.44
CA ASP A 76 20.28 -41.26 12.21
C ASP A 76 19.24 -40.87 11.13
N ASP A 77 18.24 -40.04 11.47
CA ASP A 77 17.18 -39.68 10.51
C ASP A 77 16.84 -38.18 10.50
N THR A 78 17.87 -37.35 10.55
CA THR A 78 17.72 -35.89 10.39
C THR A 78 17.72 -35.45 8.92
N GLN A 79 18.03 -36.36 7.99
CA GLN A 79 18.13 -36.08 6.55
C GLN A 79 16.79 -36.30 5.83
N GLY A 80 16.11 -37.43 6.06
CA GLY A 80 14.82 -37.74 5.43
C GLY A 80 13.72 -36.71 5.75
N ASN A 81 13.68 -36.19 6.98
CA ASN A 81 12.69 -35.17 7.39
C ASN A 81 12.98 -33.77 6.80
N ARG A 82 14.25 -33.46 6.50
CA ARG A 82 14.63 -32.20 5.81
C ARG A 82 14.34 -32.28 4.32
N ASP A 83 14.52 -33.44 3.70
CA ASP A 83 14.24 -33.66 2.28
C ASP A 83 12.74 -33.73 1.98
N PHE A 84 11.94 -34.35 2.86
CA PHE A 84 10.46 -34.28 2.78
C PHE A 84 9.91 -32.86 2.99
N ARG A 85 10.47 -32.08 3.92
CA ARG A 85 10.08 -30.67 4.12
C ARG A 85 10.52 -29.77 2.96
N ARG A 86 11.71 -29.99 2.37
CA ARG A 86 12.19 -29.28 1.17
C ARG A 86 11.34 -29.59 -0.06
N GLY A 87 11.04 -30.86 -0.31
CA GLY A 87 10.22 -31.28 -1.45
C GLY A 87 8.80 -30.72 -1.40
N ARG A 88 8.18 -30.66 -0.22
CA ARG A 88 6.85 -30.05 -0.03
C ARG A 88 6.87 -28.53 -0.24
N TRP A 89 7.90 -27.83 0.23
CA TRP A 89 8.08 -26.40 -0.01
C TRP A 89 8.37 -26.08 -1.49
N GLN A 90 9.17 -26.90 -2.16
CA GLN A 90 9.46 -26.79 -3.60
C GLN A 90 8.21 -27.03 -4.44
N ALA A 91 7.44 -28.09 -4.16
CA ALA A 91 6.18 -28.36 -4.85
C ALA A 91 5.16 -27.22 -4.68
N ARG A 92 5.09 -26.61 -3.48
CA ARG A 92 4.26 -25.42 -3.23
C ARG A 92 4.77 -24.19 -3.96
N ALA A 93 6.07 -23.98 -4.03
CA ALA A 93 6.69 -22.89 -4.78
C ALA A 93 6.46 -23.04 -6.29
N ASP A 94 6.58 -24.25 -6.84
CA ASP A 94 6.34 -24.55 -8.25
C ASP A 94 4.87 -24.37 -8.62
N ALA A 95 3.96 -24.84 -7.76
CA ALA A 95 2.52 -24.61 -7.92
C ALA A 95 2.19 -23.11 -7.88
N PHE A 96 2.80 -22.35 -6.96
CA PHE A 96 2.64 -20.91 -6.89
C PHE A 96 3.17 -20.22 -8.15
N ARG A 97 4.35 -20.57 -8.65
CA ARG A 97 4.89 -20.03 -9.92
C ARG A 97 3.96 -20.29 -11.10
N LYS A 98 3.37 -21.48 -11.19
CA LYS A 98 2.39 -21.82 -12.24
C LYS A 98 1.15 -20.94 -12.15
N VAL A 99 0.65 -20.69 -10.94
CA VAL A 99 -0.48 -19.78 -10.72
C VAL A 99 -0.10 -18.34 -11.08
N THR A 100 1.05 -17.83 -10.62
CA THR A 100 1.46 -16.45 -10.90
C THR A 100 1.82 -16.20 -12.36
N ALA A 101 2.27 -17.23 -13.08
CA ALA A 101 2.53 -17.17 -14.52
C ALA A 101 1.27 -17.37 -15.38
N SER A 102 0.12 -17.70 -14.77
CA SER A 102 -1.13 -17.85 -15.52
C SER A 102 -1.66 -16.49 -16.00
N PRO A 103 -2.22 -16.42 -17.23
CA PRO A 103 -2.83 -15.18 -17.74
C PRO A 103 -3.99 -14.68 -16.87
N GLU A 104 -4.76 -15.59 -16.28
CA GLU A 104 -5.87 -15.26 -15.38
C GLU A 104 -5.37 -14.52 -14.13
N PHE A 105 -4.29 -15.00 -13.50
CA PHE A 105 -3.70 -14.32 -12.35
C PHE A 105 -3.16 -12.94 -12.71
N GLN A 106 -2.49 -12.81 -13.87
CA GLN A 106 -2.00 -11.51 -14.34
C GLN A 106 -3.15 -10.52 -14.56
N GLN A 107 -4.28 -10.96 -15.12
CA GLN A 107 -5.46 -10.12 -15.29
C GLN A 107 -6.06 -9.69 -13.94
N LEU A 108 -6.21 -10.62 -13.00
CA LEU A 108 -6.73 -10.31 -11.66
C LEU A 108 -5.81 -9.35 -10.90
N GLU A 109 -4.50 -9.52 -11.03
CA GLU A 109 -3.51 -8.62 -10.45
C GLU A 109 -3.61 -7.20 -11.05
N GLN A 110 -3.80 -7.08 -12.36
CA GLN A 110 -4.03 -5.79 -13.02
C GLN A 110 -5.32 -5.12 -12.55
N VAL A 111 -6.41 -5.88 -12.37
CA VAL A 111 -7.66 -5.36 -11.80
C VAL A 111 -7.42 -4.83 -10.38
N ARG A 112 -6.63 -5.54 -9.56
CA ARG A 112 -6.29 -5.12 -8.20
C ARG A 112 -5.46 -3.83 -8.20
N ILE A 113 -4.41 -3.75 -9.01
CA ILE A 113 -3.54 -2.57 -9.12
C ILE A 113 -4.36 -1.37 -9.58
N ASN A 114 -5.18 -1.54 -10.63
CA ASN A 114 -6.04 -0.48 -11.13
C ASN A 114 -7.02 0.02 -10.06
N GLY A 115 -7.66 -0.89 -9.32
CA GLY A 115 -8.55 -0.52 -8.22
C GLY A 115 -7.82 0.27 -7.12
N GLN A 116 -6.59 -0.10 -6.79
CA GLN A 116 -5.77 0.63 -5.82
C GLN A 116 -5.42 2.04 -6.32
N ILE A 117 -5.02 2.18 -7.58
CA ILE A 117 -4.71 3.47 -8.21
C ILE A 117 -5.97 4.34 -8.27
N GLU A 118 -7.10 3.78 -8.67
CA GLU A 118 -8.37 4.50 -8.72
C GLU A 118 -8.79 5.01 -7.35
N SER A 119 -8.68 4.20 -6.31
CA SER A 119 -8.98 4.62 -4.94
C SER A 119 -8.03 5.73 -4.48
N ARG A 120 -6.73 5.52 -4.62
CA ARG A 120 -5.69 6.45 -4.13
C ARG A 120 -5.70 7.80 -4.85
N TYR A 121 -5.98 7.82 -6.15
CA TYR A 121 -5.93 9.01 -6.99
C TYR A 121 -7.32 9.52 -7.42
N ALA A 122 -8.41 8.99 -6.84
CA ALA A 122 -9.79 9.38 -7.20
C ALA A 122 -9.99 10.89 -7.18
N ASN A 123 -9.52 11.56 -6.13
CA ASN A 123 -9.68 13.01 -5.96
C ASN A 123 -8.87 13.78 -7.00
N LEU A 124 -7.64 13.33 -7.28
CA LEU A 124 -6.81 13.91 -8.34
C LEU A 124 -7.47 13.76 -9.71
N PHE A 125 -7.97 12.57 -10.05
CA PHE A 125 -8.62 12.33 -11.34
C PHE A 125 -9.85 13.21 -11.54
N LYS A 126 -10.62 13.46 -10.47
CA LYS A 126 -11.75 14.40 -10.50
C LYS A 126 -11.28 15.85 -10.68
N ALA A 127 -10.21 16.25 -10.01
CA ALA A 127 -9.67 17.62 -10.07
C ALA A 127 -9.06 17.94 -11.44
N LEU A 128 -8.34 17.00 -12.05
CA LEU A 128 -7.65 17.22 -13.32
C LEU A 128 -8.59 17.28 -14.53
N GLN A 129 -9.80 16.72 -14.42
CA GLN A 129 -10.82 16.71 -15.49
C GLN A 129 -10.27 16.30 -16.88
N LEU A 130 -9.37 15.32 -16.89
CA LEU A 130 -8.70 14.89 -18.12
C LEU A 130 -9.68 14.23 -19.10
N PRO A 131 -9.44 14.33 -20.42
CA PRO A 131 -10.16 13.54 -21.41
C PRO A 131 -10.09 12.03 -21.07
N PRO A 132 -11.15 11.23 -21.32
CA PRO A 132 -11.20 9.82 -20.91
C PRO A 132 -9.99 9.00 -21.37
N GLN A 133 -9.49 9.27 -22.59
CA GLN A 133 -8.33 8.59 -23.15
C GLN A 133 -7.02 8.97 -22.44
N ALA A 134 -6.82 10.25 -22.14
CA ALA A 134 -5.65 10.74 -21.40
C ALA A 134 -5.67 10.23 -19.94
N LEU A 135 -6.87 10.18 -19.32
CA LEU A 135 -7.04 9.61 -17.98
C LEU A 135 -6.69 8.12 -17.95
N GLN A 136 -7.11 7.35 -18.95
CA GLN A 136 -6.78 5.92 -19.05
C GLN A 136 -5.28 5.69 -19.23
N GLN A 137 -4.63 6.47 -20.12
CA GLN A 137 -3.18 6.43 -20.29
C GLN A 137 -2.45 6.83 -19.01
N PHE A 138 -2.92 7.86 -18.32
CA PHE A 138 -2.35 8.29 -17.04
C PHE A 138 -2.42 7.18 -15.98
N LYS A 139 -3.57 6.51 -15.82
CA LYS A 139 -3.71 5.36 -14.92
C LYS A 139 -2.74 4.23 -15.26
N ALA A 140 -2.58 3.91 -16.55
CA ALA A 140 -1.64 2.88 -17.00
C ALA A 140 -0.19 3.25 -16.67
N LEU A 141 0.20 4.52 -16.86
CA LEU A 141 1.52 5.02 -16.51
C LEU A 141 1.78 4.98 -14.99
N LEU A 142 0.77 5.28 -14.17
CA LEU A 142 0.88 5.13 -12.71
C LEU A 142 1.11 3.67 -12.30
N ALA A 143 0.41 2.73 -12.94
CA ALA A 143 0.59 1.30 -12.70
C ALA A 143 2.00 0.85 -13.11
N GLN A 144 2.46 1.28 -14.29
CA GLN A 144 3.80 0.97 -14.77
C GLN A 144 4.88 1.53 -13.84
N LYS A 145 4.74 2.78 -13.38
CA LYS A 145 5.65 3.41 -12.40
C LYS A 145 5.69 2.58 -11.12
N GLN A 146 4.54 2.15 -10.61
CA GLN A 146 4.47 1.33 -9.39
C GLN A 146 5.17 -0.02 -9.56
N SER A 147 4.90 -0.75 -10.66
CA SER A 147 5.54 -2.03 -10.96
C SER A 147 7.05 -1.88 -11.14
N ALA A 148 7.52 -0.86 -11.86
CA ALA A 148 8.94 -0.62 -12.05
C ALA A 148 9.67 -0.34 -10.73
N ILE A 149 9.06 0.42 -9.82
CA ILE A 149 9.62 0.64 -8.49
C ILE A 149 9.61 -0.67 -7.68
N GLN A 150 8.55 -1.49 -7.77
CA GLN A 150 8.51 -2.81 -7.12
C GLN A 150 9.65 -3.70 -7.58
N ASP A 151 9.95 -3.71 -8.88
CA ASP A 151 11.04 -4.50 -9.45
C ASP A 151 12.41 -4.02 -8.94
N VAL A 152 12.63 -2.70 -8.90
CA VAL A 152 13.85 -2.11 -8.29
C VAL A 152 13.98 -2.54 -6.82
N MET A 153 12.89 -2.48 -6.05
CA MET A 153 12.90 -2.89 -4.65
C MET A 153 13.12 -4.40 -4.48
N ALA A 154 12.59 -5.23 -5.38
CA ALA A 154 12.79 -6.68 -5.37
C ALA A 154 14.27 -7.02 -5.66
N SER A 155 14.86 -6.39 -6.67
CA SER A 155 16.28 -6.54 -7.02
C SER A 155 17.19 -6.06 -5.89
N ALA A 156 16.92 -4.86 -5.34
CA ALA A 156 17.64 -4.36 -4.17
C ALA A 156 17.53 -5.31 -2.95
N ARG A 157 16.43 -6.08 -2.84
CA ARG A 157 16.25 -7.05 -1.75
C ARG A 157 17.10 -8.28 -1.98
N ALA A 158 17.08 -8.79 -3.21
CA ALA A 158 17.90 -9.92 -3.60
C ALA A 158 19.40 -9.64 -3.41
N GLU A 159 19.81 -8.40 -3.63
CA GLU A 159 21.20 -7.94 -3.43
C GLU A 159 21.52 -7.52 -1.98
N GLY A 160 20.57 -7.65 -1.04
CA GLY A 160 20.80 -7.31 0.36
C GLY A 160 20.98 -5.80 0.63
N MET A 161 20.51 -4.93 -0.26
CA MET A 161 20.68 -3.47 -0.20
C MET A 161 19.74 -2.77 0.80
N PHE A 162 18.94 -3.50 1.57
CA PHE A 162 18.06 -2.94 2.61
C PHE A 162 18.84 -2.67 3.91
N GLY A 163 19.82 -1.78 3.84
CA GLY A 163 20.60 -1.31 4.99
C GLY A 163 20.70 0.22 5.01
N PRO A 164 20.91 0.85 6.18
CA PRO A 164 21.11 2.31 6.27
C PRO A 164 22.18 2.84 5.31
N GLN A 165 23.21 2.04 5.05
CA GLN A 165 24.37 2.35 4.21
C GLN A 165 24.03 2.41 2.71
N ASN A 166 23.05 1.62 2.26
CA ASN A 166 22.70 1.50 0.83
C ASN A 166 21.44 2.29 0.45
N ARG A 167 20.86 3.07 1.39
CA ARG A 167 19.62 3.83 1.16
C ARG A 167 19.72 4.82 0.01
N ALA A 168 20.82 5.56 -0.06
CA ALA A 168 21.03 6.55 -1.12
C ALA A 168 21.12 5.88 -2.50
N ALA A 169 21.76 4.71 -2.58
CA ALA A 169 21.84 3.94 -3.82
C ALA A 169 20.47 3.44 -4.27
N VAL A 170 19.69 2.84 -3.35
CA VAL A 170 18.31 2.40 -3.65
C VAL A 170 17.43 3.58 -4.07
N GLN A 171 17.55 4.73 -3.41
CA GLN A 171 16.82 5.94 -3.78
C GLN A 171 17.18 6.44 -5.18
N SER A 172 18.48 6.45 -5.52
CA SER A 172 18.93 6.82 -6.86
C SER A 172 18.35 5.90 -7.93
N MET A 173 18.35 4.58 -7.69
CA MET A 173 17.75 3.61 -8.62
C MET A 173 16.25 3.85 -8.81
N ILE A 174 15.52 4.15 -7.74
CA ILE A 174 14.09 4.49 -7.80
C ILE A 174 13.87 5.76 -8.62
N GLN A 175 14.66 6.83 -8.38
CA GLN A 175 14.55 8.09 -9.11
C GLN A 175 14.86 7.92 -10.60
N GLN A 176 15.91 7.18 -10.93
CA GLN A 176 16.27 6.88 -12.32
C GLN A 176 15.17 6.08 -13.02
N THR A 177 14.61 5.10 -12.31
CA THR A 177 13.51 4.26 -12.84
C THR A 177 12.22 5.05 -13.00
N SER A 178 11.92 5.99 -12.09
CA SER A 178 10.71 6.80 -12.17
C SER A 178 10.80 7.90 -13.22
N ALA A 179 12.00 8.43 -13.51
CA ALA A 179 12.19 9.58 -14.41
C ALA A 179 11.56 9.38 -15.80
N GLN A 180 11.68 8.18 -16.38
CA GLN A 180 11.07 7.90 -17.68
C GLN A 180 9.54 7.86 -17.61
N ALA A 181 8.99 7.26 -16.55
CA ALA A 181 7.55 7.25 -16.31
C ALA A 181 7.04 8.66 -16.03
N ASP A 182 7.77 9.45 -15.27
CA ASP A 182 7.45 10.83 -14.91
C ASP A 182 7.41 11.74 -16.16
N ALA A 183 8.38 11.61 -17.06
CA ALA A 183 8.37 12.32 -18.35
C ALA A 183 7.17 11.90 -19.22
N SER A 184 6.85 10.61 -19.25
CA SER A 184 5.69 10.08 -20.00
C SER A 184 4.36 10.57 -19.41
N ILE A 185 4.26 10.63 -18.08
CA ILE A 185 3.11 11.19 -17.37
C ILE A 185 2.97 12.66 -17.74
N GLN A 186 4.04 13.45 -17.60
CA GLN A 186 4.03 14.88 -17.92
C GLN A 186 3.59 15.13 -19.36
N GLN A 187 4.10 14.36 -20.33
CA GLN A 187 3.68 14.46 -21.73
C GLN A 187 2.20 14.13 -21.94
N THR A 188 1.65 13.18 -21.17
CA THR A 188 0.27 12.72 -21.30
C THR A 188 -0.74 13.70 -20.71
N ILE A 189 -0.43 14.29 -19.55
CA ILE A 189 -1.37 15.15 -18.80
C ILE A 189 -1.06 16.64 -18.94
N GLY A 190 0.13 17.00 -19.44
CA GLY A 190 0.61 18.37 -19.58
C GLY A 190 1.20 18.94 -18.28
N ASP A 191 1.97 20.02 -18.42
CA ASP A 191 2.77 20.60 -17.31
C ASP A 191 1.92 21.03 -16.10
N ALA A 192 0.78 21.67 -16.35
CA ALA A 192 -0.10 22.15 -15.28
C ALA A 192 -0.71 21.00 -14.47
N ALA A 193 -1.21 19.95 -15.13
CA ALA A 193 -1.74 18.76 -14.47
C ALA A 193 -0.64 17.94 -13.79
N TYR A 194 0.57 17.94 -14.37
CA TYR A 194 1.73 17.28 -13.78
C TYR A 194 2.16 17.94 -12.47
N ALA A 195 2.17 19.28 -12.40
CA ALA A 195 2.43 19.99 -11.15
C ALA A 195 1.40 19.63 -10.05
N GLN A 196 0.11 19.55 -10.41
CA GLN A 196 -0.93 19.13 -9.49
C GLN A 196 -0.77 17.66 -9.04
N TYR A 197 -0.37 16.77 -9.96
CA TYR A 197 -0.04 15.39 -9.64
C TYR A 197 1.13 15.29 -8.65
N GLN A 198 2.22 16.00 -8.88
CA GLN A 198 3.38 16.00 -7.98
C GLN A 198 3.01 16.50 -6.58
N GLN A 199 2.26 17.60 -6.49
CA GLN A 199 1.77 18.12 -5.22
C GLN A 199 0.84 17.12 -4.52
N TYR A 200 -0.01 16.42 -5.29
CA TYR A 200 -0.88 15.39 -4.77
C TYR A 200 -0.08 14.22 -4.19
N GLU A 201 0.95 13.73 -4.89
CA GLU A 201 1.82 12.66 -4.38
C GLU A 201 2.51 13.04 -3.07
N GLN A 202 2.99 14.28 -2.96
CA GLN A 202 3.66 14.77 -1.76
C GLN A 202 2.72 14.89 -0.55
N THR A 203 1.42 15.02 -0.79
CA THR A 203 0.42 15.21 0.28
C THR A 203 -0.35 13.94 0.63
N LEU A 204 -0.01 12.78 0.02
CA LEU A 204 -0.71 11.51 0.27
C LEU A 204 -0.74 11.11 1.76
N PRO A 205 0.36 11.20 2.52
CA PRO A 205 0.32 10.89 3.96
C PRO A 205 -0.65 11.79 4.74
N GLN A 206 -0.69 13.07 4.39
CA GLN A 206 -1.58 14.05 5.03
C GLN A 206 -3.04 13.79 4.66
N GLN A 207 -3.30 13.43 3.40
CA GLN A 207 -4.63 13.00 2.95
C GLN A 207 -5.10 11.74 3.69
N ALA A 208 -4.20 10.78 3.97
CA ALA A 208 -4.53 9.60 4.76
C ALA A 208 -4.97 9.97 6.19
N THR A 209 -4.28 10.89 6.85
CA THR A 209 -4.67 11.40 8.18
C THR A 209 -6.03 12.10 8.14
N VAL A 210 -6.28 12.92 7.12
CA VAL A 210 -7.58 13.62 6.96
C VAL A 210 -8.69 12.63 6.64
N SER A 211 -8.42 11.60 5.84
CA SER A 211 -9.39 10.52 5.55
C SER A 211 -9.73 9.73 6.80
N GLU A 212 -8.75 9.44 7.66
CA GLU A 212 -8.97 8.78 8.95
C GLU A 212 -9.86 9.64 9.86
N LEU A 213 -9.58 10.95 9.94
CA LEU A 213 -10.40 11.90 10.68
C LEU A 213 -11.83 11.94 10.13
N ALA A 214 -11.99 12.06 8.81
CA ALA A 214 -13.30 12.07 8.16
C ALA A 214 -14.07 10.76 8.42
N GLN A 215 -13.39 9.61 8.43
CA GLN A 215 -14.00 8.32 8.73
C GLN A 215 -14.49 8.25 10.18
N ARG A 216 -13.73 8.77 11.16
CA ARG A 216 -14.18 8.84 12.57
C ARG A 216 -15.40 9.76 12.74
N LEU A 217 -15.38 10.90 12.05
CA LEU A 217 -16.45 11.88 12.08
C LEU A 217 -17.67 11.48 11.25
N SER A 218 -17.58 10.44 10.41
CA SER A 218 -18.71 9.99 9.58
C SER A 218 -19.91 9.49 10.39
N TYR A 219 -19.69 9.10 11.65
CA TYR A 219 -20.72 8.66 12.59
C TYR A 219 -21.20 9.78 13.54
N THR A 220 -20.68 11.00 13.39
CA THR A 220 -21.07 12.15 14.23
C THR A 220 -21.98 13.10 13.46
N SER A 221 -22.58 14.05 14.17
CA SER A 221 -23.35 15.15 13.57
C SER A 221 -22.47 16.24 12.95
N THR A 222 -21.15 16.11 13.03
CA THR A 222 -20.16 17.13 12.65
C THR A 222 -19.13 16.59 11.64
N PRO A 223 -19.56 16.05 10.48
CA PRO A 223 -18.65 15.52 9.48
C PRO A 223 -17.70 16.61 8.96
N LEU A 224 -16.53 16.20 8.51
CA LEU A 224 -15.57 17.10 7.90
C LEU A 224 -16.11 17.60 6.54
N THR A 225 -16.17 18.91 6.33
CA THR A 225 -16.55 19.46 5.02
C THR A 225 -15.41 19.29 4.00
N PRO A 226 -15.71 19.31 2.68
CA PRO A 226 -14.67 19.24 1.66
C PRO A 226 -13.61 20.34 1.78
N ASP A 227 -14.03 21.58 2.09
CA ASP A 227 -13.12 22.72 2.23
C ASP A 227 -12.23 22.58 3.48
N GLN A 228 -12.81 22.15 4.62
CA GLN A 228 -12.04 21.84 5.83
C GLN A 228 -11.01 20.74 5.57
N SER A 229 -11.37 19.72 4.78
CA SER A 229 -10.48 18.62 4.42
C SER A 229 -9.25 19.13 3.66
N GLN A 230 -9.46 19.96 2.64
CA GLN A 230 -8.37 20.51 1.83
C GLN A 230 -7.46 21.43 2.65
N GLN A 231 -8.03 22.29 3.48
CA GLN A 231 -7.26 23.18 4.34
C GLN A 231 -6.47 22.41 5.40
N LEU A 232 -7.03 21.34 5.97
CA LEU A 232 -6.30 20.47 6.89
C LEU A 232 -5.12 19.76 6.23
N VAL A 233 -5.27 19.28 4.98
CA VAL A 233 -4.14 18.70 4.24
C VAL A 233 -3.01 19.72 4.11
N SER A 234 -3.33 20.98 3.81
CA SER A 234 -2.34 22.07 3.72
C SER A 234 -1.68 22.41 5.07
N ILE A 235 -2.44 22.40 6.17
CA ILE A 235 -1.92 22.61 7.53
C ILE A 235 -0.95 21.49 7.91
N LEU A 236 -1.34 20.24 7.65
CA LEU A 236 -0.52 19.06 7.93
C LEU A 236 0.74 19.02 7.06
N SER A 237 0.66 19.42 5.78
CA SER A 237 1.83 19.43 4.89
C SER A 237 2.85 20.50 5.30
N THR A 238 2.37 21.68 5.72
CA THR A 238 3.23 22.77 6.20
C THR A 238 3.91 22.39 7.51
N SER A 239 3.16 21.81 8.44
CA SER A 239 3.66 21.40 9.75
C SER A 239 4.66 20.24 9.67
N THR A 240 4.52 19.34 8.69
CA THR A 240 5.47 18.23 8.47
C THR A 240 6.73 18.67 7.72
N SER A 241 6.62 19.61 6.78
CA SER A 241 7.79 20.18 6.06
C SER A 241 8.77 20.91 7.00
N GLN A 242 8.29 21.42 8.13
CA GLN A 242 9.14 22.00 9.18
C GLN A 242 9.96 20.96 9.95
N GLN A 243 9.52 19.69 9.96
CA GLN A 243 10.25 18.55 10.52
C GLN A 243 10.92 17.77 9.38
N LYS A 244 11.92 18.35 8.73
CA LYS A 244 12.73 17.69 7.68
C LYS A 244 13.35 16.38 8.19
N ASN A 245 12.61 15.28 8.10
CA ASN A 245 13.08 13.92 8.26
C ASN A 245 12.90 13.20 6.92
N THR A 246 13.82 13.47 6.00
CA THR A 246 13.94 12.80 4.69
C THR A 246 13.93 11.27 4.76
N ASN A 247 14.23 10.69 5.93
CA ASN A 247 14.15 9.25 6.19
C ASN A 247 12.72 8.70 6.31
N LEU A 248 11.73 9.52 6.68
CA LEU A 248 10.33 9.09 6.81
C LEU A 248 9.64 9.03 5.44
N ASP A 249 9.85 10.04 4.61
CA ASP A 249 9.34 10.11 3.23
C ASP A 249 9.84 8.94 2.39
N ASN A 250 11.14 8.60 2.52
CA ASN A 250 11.72 7.46 1.83
C ASN A 250 11.13 6.12 2.29
N ARG A 251 10.82 5.95 3.59
CA ARG A 251 10.18 4.70 4.07
C ARG A 251 8.73 4.60 3.64
N ALA A 252 8.00 5.71 3.62
CA ALA A 252 6.62 5.76 3.14
C ALA A 252 6.54 5.45 1.64
N MET A 253 7.47 5.99 0.84
CA MET A 253 7.55 5.73 -0.59
C MET A 253 7.90 4.26 -0.88
N VAL A 254 8.86 3.68 -0.15
CA VAL A 254 9.21 2.26 -0.26
C VAL A 254 8.04 1.36 0.18
N ALA A 255 7.34 1.71 1.25
CA ALA A 255 6.17 0.96 1.71
C ALA A 255 5.04 1.01 0.67
N MET A 256 4.74 2.19 0.11
CA MET A 256 3.76 2.35 -0.96
C MET A 256 4.12 1.57 -2.23
N ALA A 257 5.40 1.58 -2.62
CA ALA A 257 5.86 0.78 -3.75
C ALA A 257 5.55 -0.69 -3.52
N MET A 258 5.81 -1.21 -2.32
CA MET A 258 5.50 -2.59 -1.91
C MET A 258 3.99 -2.86 -1.74
N GLY A 259 3.11 -1.93 -2.11
CA GLY A 259 1.65 -2.08 -2.01
C GLY A 259 1.12 -1.94 -0.57
N ALA A 260 1.95 -1.49 0.37
CA ALA A 260 1.50 -1.20 1.73
C ALA A 260 0.55 0.02 1.73
N PRO A 261 -0.42 0.07 2.67
CA PRO A 261 -1.27 1.24 2.81
C PRO A 261 -0.43 2.49 3.10
N VAL A 262 -0.90 3.62 2.57
CA VAL A 262 -0.32 4.94 2.87
C VAL A 262 -0.38 5.14 4.37
N GLN A 263 0.78 5.33 5.02
CA GLN A 263 0.80 5.63 6.44
C GLN A 263 0.34 7.08 6.65
N PRO A 264 -0.56 7.32 7.61
CA PRO A 264 -0.96 8.68 7.98
C PRO A 264 0.25 9.52 8.38
N ALA A 265 0.26 10.78 7.96
CA ALA A 265 1.21 11.76 8.47
C ALA A 265 1.03 11.94 9.98
N PRO A 266 2.13 12.13 10.74
CA PRO A 266 2.04 12.41 12.16
C PRO A 266 1.34 13.74 12.40
N VAL A 267 0.40 13.76 13.35
CA VAL A 267 -0.27 14.98 13.80
C VAL A 267 0.57 15.61 14.91
N ASN A 268 1.17 16.76 14.66
CA ASN A 268 1.95 17.50 15.64
C ASN A 268 1.13 18.62 16.31
N SER A 269 1.65 19.17 17.42
CA SER A 269 0.96 20.19 18.20
C SER A 269 0.72 21.48 17.41
N SER A 270 1.64 21.87 16.51
CA SER A 270 1.46 23.03 15.64
C SER A 270 0.32 22.84 14.65
N ALA A 271 0.16 21.65 14.06
CA ALA A 271 -0.98 21.35 13.20
C ALA A 271 -2.30 21.42 13.96
N VAL A 272 -2.36 20.90 15.19
CA VAL A 272 -3.56 21.00 16.05
C VAL A 272 -3.89 22.46 16.34
N GLN A 273 -2.90 23.29 16.70
CA GLN A 273 -3.10 24.72 16.97
C GLN A 273 -3.62 25.48 15.74
N GLN A 274 -3.01 25.25 14.57
CA GLN A 274 -3.45 25.89 13.32
C GLN A 274 -4.86 25.43 12.91
N ALA A 275 -5.24 24.20 13.23
CA ALA A 275 -6.57 23.66 12.96
C ALA A 275 -7.68 24.22 13.86
N GLN A 276 -7.36 24.87 14.99
CA GLN A 276 -8.36 25.38 15.94
C GLN A 276 -9.27 26.46 15.34
N GLY A 277 -8.78 27.26 14.40
CA GLY A 277 -9.59 28.28 13.72
C GLY A 277 -10.50 27.72 12.61
N LEU A 278 -10.28 26.47 12.22
CA LEU A 278 -10.95 25.83 11.09
C LEU A 278 -11.95 24.75 11.52
N LEU A 279 -11.61 24.02 12.59
CA LEU A 279 -12.36 22.88 13.06
C LEU A 279 -13.29 23.24 14.21
N SER A 280 -14.45 22.59 14.28
CA SER A 280 -15.30 22.65 15.47
C SER A 280 -14.63 21.94 16.66
N SER A 281 -15.15 22.14 17.87
CA SER A 281 -14.66 21.46 19.08
C SER A 281 -14.61 19.95 18.93
N ASP A 282 -15.65 19.35 18.34
CA ASP A 282 -15.76 17.90 18.18
C ASP A 282 -14.74 17.36 17.16
N GLN A 283 -14.55 18.10 16.06
CA GLN A 283 -13.57 17.78 15.02
C GLN A 283 -12.14 17.89 15.56
N LEU A 284 -11.87 18.92 16.37
CA LEU A 284 -10.58 19.11 17.02
C LEU A 284 -10.29 18.02 18.05
N ALA A 285 -11.29 17.62 18.84
CA ALA A 285 -11.16 16.52 19.80
C ALA A 285 -10.82 15.19 19.09
N ALA A 286 -11.48 14.90 17.97
CA ALA A 286 -11.17 13.73 17.15
C ALA A 286 -9.74 13.77 16.57
N LEU A 287 -9.27 14.94 16.12
CA LEU A 287 -7.89 15.12 15.64
C LEU A 287 -6.86 14.91 16.77
N GLN A 288 -7.13 15.41 17.97
CA GLN A 288 -6.30 15.18 19.16
C GLN A 288 -6.25 13.71 19.56
N GLN A 289 -7.37 12.99 19.43
CA GLN A 289 -7.39 11.55 19.67
C GLN A 289 -6.47 10.80 18.69
N ILE A 290 -6.50 11.13 17.40
CA ILE A 290 -5.58 10.55 16.40
C ILE A 290 -4.13 10.81 16.80
N GLN A 291 -3.80 12.03 17.22
CA GLN A 291 -2.46 12.37 17.70
C GLN A 291 -2.04 11.48 18.88
N ASN A 292 -2.89 11.31 19.88
CA ASN A 292 -2.59 10.50 21.07
C ASN A 292 -2.37 9.03 20.71
N GLU A 293 -3.20 8.48 19.81
CA GLU A 293 -3.06 7.11 19.34
C GLU A 293 -1.76 6.90 18.56
N GLN A 294 -1.39 7.83 17.68
CA GLN A 294 -0.11 7.79 16.97
C GLN A 294 1.09 7.79 17.94
N GLN A 295 1.04 8.65 18.97
CA GLN A 295 2.09 8.70 20.00
C GLN A 295 2.19 7.39 20.79
N ALA A 296 1.05 6.84 21.22
CA ALA A 296 1.01 5.56 21.92
C ALA A 296 1.58 4.41 21.06
N GLN A 297 1.24 4.37 19.76
CA GLN A 297 1.79 3.40 18.82
C GLN A 297 3.30 3.56 18.66
N HIS A 298 3.81 4.79 18.54
CA HIS A 298 5.24 5.04 18.46
C HIS A 298 5.99 4.63 19.74
N GLN A 299 5.43 4.94 20.91
CA GLN A 299 6.01 4.53 22.19
C GLN A 299 6.01 3.01 22.33
N MET A 300 4.93 2.33 21.95
CA MET A 300 4.85 0.87 21.96
C MET A 300 5.91 0.25 21.03
N GLN A 301 6.09 0.79 19.82
CA GLN A 301 7.13 0.34 18.90
C GLN A 301 8.54 0.55 19.47
N GLN A 302 8.78 1.63 20.23
CA GLN A 302 10.05 1.87 20.91
C GLN A 302 10.27 0.87 22.06
N MET A 303 9.27 0.62 22.89
CA MET A 303 9.33 -0.36 23.97
C MET A 303 9.56 -1.77 23.43
N MET A 304 8.83 -2.18 22.39
CA MET A 304 9.07 -3.46 21.71
C MET A 304 10.50 -3.53 21.18
N ARG A 305 10.99 -2.48 20.50
CA ARG A 305 12.36 -2.46 19.99
C ARG A 305 13.40 -2.59 21.11
N GLN A 306 13.19 -1.91 22.23
CA GLN A 306 14.08 -1.99 23.39
C GLN A 306 14.05 -3.37 24.04
N ALA A 307 12.88 -4.00 24.16
CA ALA A 307 12.75 -5.38 24.65
C ALA A 307 13.46 -6.39 23.74
N PHE A 308 13.34 -6.25 22.41
CA PHE A 308 14.02 -7.11 21.44
C PHE A 308 15.54 -6.88 21.39
N LEU A 309 16.02 -5.65 21.59
CA LEU A 309 17.45 -5.34 21.64
C LEU A 309 18.09 -5.74 22.99
N GLY A 310 17.34 -5.61 24.09
CA GLY A 310 17.80 -5.98 25.44
C GLY A 310 18.03 -7.47 25.63
N ASN A 311 17.30 -8.33 24.91
CA ASN A 311 17.50 -9.79 24.94
C ASN A 311 18.73 -10.29 24.15
N ASN A 312 19.34 -9.46 23.29
CA ASN A 312 20.55 -9.83 22.55
C ASN A 312 21.86 -9.37 23.21
N ALA A 313 21.80 -8.66 24.35
CA ALA A 313 22.97 -8.14 25.04
C ALA A 313 23.54 -9.05 26.14
N THR A 314 22.95 -10.23 26.41
CA THR A 314 23.37 -11.14 27.49
C THR A 314 24.13 -12.39 27.05
N THR A 315 24.51 -12.53 25.77
CA THR A 315 25.38 -13.62 25.30
C THR A 315 26.75 -13.12 24.86
N THR A 316 27.45 -12.40 25.74
CA THR A 316 28.91 -12.33 25.69
C THR A 316 29.43 -13.24 26.80
N PRO A 317 30.01 -14.41 26.51
CA PRO A 317 30.67 -15.19 27.55
C PRO A 317 31.83 -14.37 28.10
N ALA A 318 31.86 -14.22 29.42
CA ALA A 318 32.95 -13.58 30.14
C ALA A 318 34.30 -14.20 29.74
N PRO A 319 35.39 -13.41 29.66
CA PRO A 319 36.72 -13.97 29.45
C PRO A 319 37.06 -14.90 30.62
N THR A 320 37.22 -16.19 30.32
CA THR A 320 37.73 -17.19 31.24
C THR A 320 39.13 -16.79 31.70
N VAL A 321 39.25 -16.47 32.99
CA VAL A 321 40.53 -16.38 33.69
C VAL A 321 41.08 -17.81 33.78
N THR A 322 42.06 -18.14 32.92
CA THR A 322 42.80 -19.39 33.01
C THR A 322 43.88 -19.25 34.07
N SER A 323 43.61 -19.81 35.25
CA SER A 323 44.61 -20.12 36.27
C SER A 323 45.52 -21.24 35.76
N GLY A 324 46.82 -20.94 35.61
CA GLY A 324 47.86 -21.91 35.29
C GLY A 324 49.05 -21.76 36.24
N THR A 325 49.07 -22.58 37.29
CA THR A 325 50.25 -22.95 38.08
C THR A 325 51.14 -23.84 37.17
N THR A 326 52.49 -23.77 37.09
CA THR A 326 53.47 -24.37 38.01
C THR A 326 54.94 -24.20 37.50
N VAL A 327 55.90 -24.10 38.45
CA VAL A 327 57.30 -24.62 38.47
C VAL A 327 58.49 -23.73 37.99
N SER A 328 59.21 -23.20 39.00
CA SER A 328 60.65 -23.39 39.35
C SER A 328 61.73 -23.68 38.30
N ASN A 329 62.72 -22.77 38.19
CA ASN A 329 64.18 -23.00 38.04
C ASN A 329 64.86 -21.61 38.16
N GLY A 330 65.92 -21.29 38.91
CA GLY A 330 67.04 -22.04 39.44
C GLY A 330 68.35 -21.44 38.90
N GLY A 331 69.06 -20.63 39.71
CA GLY A 331 70.53 -20.50 39.65
C GLY A 331 71.19 -19.28 38.97
N ASN A 332 71.94 -18.55 39.82
CA ASN A 332 73.02 -17.56 39.60
C ASN A 332 72.71 -16.18 39.01
#